data_AF-A0AAT9SDA5-F1
#
_entry.id   AF-A0AAT9SDA5-F1
#
_cell.length_a   1.000
_cell.length_b   1.000
_cell.length_c   1.000
_cell.angle_alpha   90.00
_cell.angle_beta   90.00
_cell.angle_gamma   90.00
#
_symmetry.space_group_name_H-M   'P 1'
#
loop_
_entity.id
_entity.type
_entity.pdbx_description
1 polymer ?
#
loop_
_entity_poly.entity_id
_entity_poly.type
_entity_poly.pdbx_seq_one_letter_code
_entity_poly.pdbx_strand_id
1 'polypeptide(L)'
;MPSLNQIFFGPPGTGKTYATVEATLQILDQPFLAKNAGSRSALKARFDELLAAGDVRFVTFHQSFSYEDFVEGLRATTDEHGQLSYEVVSGIFKSLCGETIRLHRNKRTVKRKPRYFKSGDVFGSGYKVTRATVDVVEIQKPQGKKLEIGMSLLNTLASHVRSGMLAMEDLRNGEWDKKLPSSNLEPYLINGYKNIIPLMIKQMVDRGDDEVSKVYVEHKDARNSSPKVIIIDEINRGNVSRIFGELITLIEPSKRAGASEALEVTLPYSKERFSIPGNIHLIGTMNTADRSLAALDIALRRRFTFIEVPPNPELLDEVEVDGIAIDELLSVMNQRIAVLLDRDHCLGHAYFMPLKDEPTLERLEGIFREQVLPLLQEYFFEDWQRIQWVLNDQRKAPENSFLIQPSQDLIALFGDAVTVGQSNERWELNLPAFQKIESYLGVIDHNLKVGAPLEAKNVRTDGMDIRQSADGRIDVYRGGQHIKPAKPLLRELASKHGISITSASGSELNTRSLGRKIVKFLSEHQG
;
A
#
# COMPACT_ATOMS: atom_id res chain seq x y z
N MET A 1 -18.71 12.33 -2.34
CA MET A 1 -17.30 12.20 -2.74
C MET A 1 -16.48 11.87 -1.50
N PRO A 2 -15.42 11.07 -1.63
CA PRO A 2 -14.52 10.77 -0.52
C PRO A 2 -13.89 12.06 0.06
N SER A 3 -13.50 12.03 1.33
CA SER A 3 -12.86 13.16 2.01
C SER A 3 -11.57 13.59 1.29
N LEU A 4 -11.26 14.89 1.28
CA LEU A 4 -10.03 15.40 0.67
C LEU A 4 -8.78 14.92 1.40
N ASN A 5 -8.88 14.68 2.72
CA ASN A 5 -7.77 14.26 3.56
C ASN A 5 -8.16 13.01 4.33
N GLN A 6 -7.47 11.91 4.09
CA GLN A 6 -7.76 10.61 4.70
C GLN A 6 -6.49 10.02 5.29
N ILE A 7 -6.60 9.30 6.41
CA ILE A 7 -5.52 8.47 6.96
C ILE A 7 -6.08 7.07 7.19
N PHE A 8 -5.52 6.09 6.49
CA PHE A 8 -5.75 4.67 6.73
C PHE A 8 -4.82 4.18 7.83
N PHE A 9 -5.38 3.73 8.95
CA PHE A 9 -4.58 3.32 10.11
C PHE A 9 -4.97 1.93 10.60
N GLY A 10 -4.03 1.27 11.25
CA GLY A 10 -4.27 -0.03 11.89
C GLY A 10 -2.97 -0.84 12.04
N PRO A 11 -3.08 -2.06 12.59
CA PRO A 11 -1.94 -2.94 12.77
C PRO A 11 -1.21 -3.27 11.45
N PRO A 12 0.03 -3.75 11.49
CA PRO A 12 0.73 -4.18 10.29
C PRO A 12 0.04 -5.39 9.63
N GLY A 13 0.17 -5.50 8.31
CA GLY A 13 -0.39 -6.62 7.55
C GLY A 13 -1.92 -6.61 7.37
N THR A 14 -2.62 -5.50 7.65
CA THR A 14 -4.08 -5.42 7.48
C THR A 14 -4.55 -4.97 6.09
N GLY A 15 -3.62 -4.71 5.16
CA GLY A 15 -3.95 -4.32 3.79
C GLY A 15 -4.15 -2.81 3.57
N LYS A 16 -3.57 -1.95 4.41
CA LYS A 16 -3.61 -0.49 4.24
C LYS A 16 -3.18 -0.03 2.85
N THR A 17 -2.11 -0.62 2.28
CA THR A 17 -1.65 -0.32 0.91
C THR A 17 -2.75 -0.59 -0.12
N TYR A 18 -3.53 -1.66 0.06
CA TYR A 18 -4.64 -1.99 -0.83
C TYR A 18 -5.80 -1.01 -0.66
N ALA A 19 -6.15 -0.65 0.56
CA ALA A 19 -7.15 0.38 0.85
C ALA A 19 -6.78 1.73 0.22
N THR A 20 -5.50 2.12 0.27
CA THR A 20 -5.00 3.34 -0.37
C THR A 20 -5.16 3.31 -1.90
N VAL A 21 -4.92 2.16 -2.54
CA VAL A 21 -5.15 1.98 -3.99
C VAL A 21 -6.63 2.15 -4.32
N GLU A 22 -7.53 1.47 -3.60
CA GLU A 22 -8.97 1.59 -3.83
C GLU A 22 -9.47 3.03 -3.61
N ALA A 23 -9.04 3.69 -2.54
CA ALA A 23 -9.39 5.08 -2.26
C ALA A 23 -8.90 6.03 -3.35
N THR A 24 -7.69 5.80 -3.89
CA THR A 24 -7.15 6.57 -5.01
C THR A 24 -8.00 6.38 -6.26
N LEU A 25 -8.38 5.15 -6.60
CA LEU A 25 -9.23 4.87 -7.74
C LEU A 25 -10.66 5.39 -7.54
N GLN A 26 -11.17 5.40 -6.31
CA GLN A 26 -12.46 6.02 -6.01
C GLN A 26 -12.46 7.52 -6.32
N ILE A 27 -11.31 8.19 -6.16
CA ILE A 27 -11.13 9.62 -6.46
C ILE A 27 -10.90 9.85 -7.96
N LEU A 28 -10.01 9.07 -8.57
CA LEU A 28 -9.51 9.32 -9.93
C LEU A 28 -10.23 8.55 -11.04
N ASP A 29 -10.80 7.38 -10.74
CA ASP A 29 -11.40 6.47 -11.73
C ASP A 29 -12.46 5.53 -11.12
N GLN A 30 -13.52 6.11 -10.57
CA GLN A 30 -14.61 5.37 -9.92
C GLN A 30 -15.28 4.32 -10.82
N PRO A 31 -15.52 4.56 -12.14
CA PRO A 31 -16.07 3.53 -13.02
C PRO A 31 -15.16 2.30 -13.17
N PHE A 32 -13.83 2.50 -13.26
CA PHE A 32 -12.89 1.39 -13.32
C PHE A 32 -12.90 0.57 -12.01
N LEU A 33 -12.90 1.24 -10.86
CA LEU A 33 -13.00 0.58 -9.55
C LEU A 33 -14.27 -0.27 -9.47
N ALA A 34 -15.43 0.27 -9.83
CA ALA A 34 -16.71 -0.44 -9.77
C ALA A 34 -16.74 -1.69 -10.66
N LYS A 35 -16.13 -1.60 -11.86
CA LYS A 35 -16.08 -2.72 -12.82
C LYS A 35 -15.10 -3.82 -12.40
N ASN A 36 -14.03 -3.48 -11.70
CA ASN A 36 -12.94 -4.40 -11.34
C ASN A 36 -12.88 -4.69 -9.83
N ALA A 37 -13.98 -4.42 -9.11
CA ALA A 37 -14.09 -4.69 -7.69
C ALA A 37 -13.75 -6.18 -7.41
N GLY A 38 -12.72 -6.42 -6.59
CA GLY A 38 -12.21 -7.75 -6.27
C GLY A 38 -10.97 -8.22 -7.07
N SER A 39 -10.58 -7.53 -8.14
CA SER A 39 -9.35 -7.85 -8.88
C SER A 39 -8.17 -7.00 -8.43
N ARG A 40 -7.42 -7.48 -7.43
CA ARG A 40 -6.29 -6.74 -6.85
C ARG A 40 -5.23 -6.36 -7.89
N SER A 41 -4.92 -7.26 -8.81
CA SER A 41 -3.93 -7.03 -9.87
C SER A 41 -4.37 -5.95 -10.86
N ALA A 42 -5.65 -5.95 -11.29
CA ALA A 42 -6.17 -4.95 -12.20
C ALA A 42 -6.21 -3.55 -11.56
N LEU A 43 -6.64 -3.47 -10.29
CA LEU A 43 -6.66 -2.21 -9.54
C LEU A 43 -5.22 -1.67 -9.35
N LYS A 44 -4.26 -2.53 -9.01
CA LYS A 44 -2.85 -2.13 -8.88
C LYS A 44 -2.26 -1.66 -10.21
N ALA A 45 -2.53 -2.36 -11.32
CA ALA A 45 -2.07 -1.96 -12.64
C ALA A 45 -2.61 -0.58 -13.03
N ARG A 46 -3.91 -0.32 -12.81
CA ARG A 46 -4.50 1.00 -13.07
C ARG A 46 -3.91 2.10 -12.19
N PHE A 47 -3.65 1.79 -10.93
CA PHE A 47 -2.96 2.70 -10.02
C PHE A 47 -1.54 3.06 -10.49
N ASP A 48 -0.79 2.08 -10.99
CA ASP A 48 0.56 2.29 -11.53
C ASP A 48 0.56 3.15 -12.80
N GLU A 49 -0.47 3.02 -13.64
CA GLU A 49 -0.68 3.93 -14.78
C GLU A 49 -0.89 5.38 -14.32
N LEU A 50 -1.67 5.60 -13.25
CA LEU A 50 -1.95 6.92 -12.70
C LEU A 50 -0.72 7.54 -12.01
N LEU A 51 0.10 6.72 -11.35
CA LEU A 51 1.43 7.11 -10.84
C LEU A 51 2.34 7.55 -11.99
N ALA A 52 2.44 6.75 -13.05
CA ALA A 52 3.27 7.05 -14.22
C ALA A 52 2.78 8.28 -14.99
N ALA A 53 1.47 8.55 -15.00
CA ALA A 53 0.86 9.74 -15.56
C ALA A 53 1.07 11.00 -14.70
N GLY A 54 1.46 10.83 -13.44
CA GLY A 54 1.61 11.90 -12.45
C GLY A 54 0.30 12.45 -11.92
N ASP A 55 -0.79 11.68 -12.02
CA ASP A 55 -2.04 11.98 -11.31
C ASP A 55 -1.96 11.60 -9.83
N VAL A 56 -1.03 10.69 -9.51
CA VAL A 56 -0.68 10.27 -8.16
C VAL A 56 0.80 10.59 -7.89
N ARG A 57 1.10 11.12 -6.71
CA ARG A 57 2.46 11.17 -6.14
C ARG A 57 2.49 10.27 -4.91
N PHE A 58 3.55 9.49 -4.76
CA PHE A 58 3.73 8.62 -3.59
C PHE A 58 5.01 9.03 -2.87
N VAL A 59 4.92 9.24 -1.57
CA VAL A 59 6.05 9.55 -0.69
C VAL A 59 5.94 8.74 0.59
N THR A 60 7.08 8.46 1.21
CA THR A 60 7.15 7.80 2.53
C THR A 60 7.82 8.76 3.50
N PHE A 61 7.19 9.02 4.64
CA PHE A 61 7.78 9.84 5.68
C PHE A 61 8.76 9.02 6.52
N HIS A 62 9.85 9.67 6.93
CA HIS A 62 10.86 9.13 7.83
C HIS A 62 11.41 10.24 8.71
N GLN A 63 12.17 9.91 9.75
CA GLN A 63 12.64 10.87 10.75
C GLN A 63 13.44 12.04 10.15
N SER A 64 14.17 11.79 9.07
CA SER A 64 14.94 12.82 8.35
C SER A 64 14.15 13.57 7.27
N PHE A 65 12.91 13.20 6.97
CA PHE A 65 12.10 13.85 5.93
C PHE A 65 11.65 15.21 6.44
N SER A 66 11.89 16.28 5.66
CA SER A 66 11.73 17.64 6.15
C SER A 66 10.78 18.50 5.30
N TYR A 67 10.59 19.74 5.74
CA TYR A 67 9.84 20.76 5.01
C TYR A 67 10.44 20.99 3.61
N GLU A 68 11.76 20.96 3.51
CA GLU A 68 12.50 21.21 2.28
C GLU A 68 12.25 20.16 1.19
N ASP A 69 12.00 18.91 1.59
CA ASP A 69 11.63 17.83 0.67
C ASP A 69 10.17 17.91 0.22
N PHE A 70 9.30 18.39 1.11
CA PHE A 70 7.85 18.36 0.90
C PHE A 70 7.33 19.63 0.22
N VAL A 71 7.74 20.80 0.71
CA VAL A 71 7.19 22.10 0.31
C VAL A 71 8.17 22.88 -0.56
N GLU A 72 9.28 23.35 0.01
CA GLU A 72 10.36 24.00 -0.75
C GLU A 72 11.62 24.13 0.10
N GLY A 73 12.78 24.10 -0.54
CA GLY A 73 14.06 24.26 0.15
C GLY A 73 15.15 24.82 -0.76
N LEU A 74 16.24 25.28 -0.15
CA LEU A 74 17.42 25.72 -0.88
C LEU A 74 18.24 24.52 -1.32
N ARG A 75 18.60 24.47 -2.61
CA ARG A 75 19.60 23.54 -3.13
C ARG A 75 20.80 24.30 -3.65
N ALA A 76 21.98 23.81 -3.30
CA ALA A 76 23.22 24.31 -3.83
C ALA A 76 23.46 23.69 -5.22
N THR A 77 23.63 24.52 -6.22
CA THR A 77 24.06 24.15 -7.57
C THR A 77 25.42 24.78 -7.83
N THR A 78 26.35 23.98 -8.32
CA THR A 78 27.68 24.46 -8.70
C THR A 78 27.69 24.64 -10.20
N ASP A 79 28.07 25.84 -10.66
CA ASP A 79 28.25 26.08 -12.09
C ASP A 79 29.56 25.44 -12.62
N GLU A 80 29.78 25.52 -13.93
CA GLU A 80 30.96 24.97 -14.60
C GLU A 80 32.29 25.61 -14.13
N HIS A 81 32.23 26.75 -13.43
CA HIS A 81 33.38 27.47 -12.87
C HIS A 81 33.63 27.16 -11.39
N GLY A 82 32.84 26.25 -10.79
CA GLY A 82 32.96 25.89 -9.38
C GLY A 82 32.30 26.88 -8.44
N GLN A 83 31.53 27.86 -8.94
CA GLN A 83 30.83 28.83 -8.12
C GLN A 83 29.52 28.23 -7.59
N LEU A 84 29.35 28.29 -6.26
CA LEU A 84 28.15 27.85 -5.58
C LEU A 84 27.04 28.90 -5.74
N SER A 85 25.88 28.45 -6.22
CA SER A 85 24.63 29.19 -6.27
C SER A 85 23.57 28.44 -5.46
N TYR A 86 22.69 29.17 -4.77
CA TYR A 86 21.58 28.58 -4.03
C TYR A 86 20.28 28.94 -4.72
N GLU A 87 19.55 27.92 -5.17
CA GLU A 87 18.22 28.10 -5.76
C GLU A 87 17.13 27.51 -4.85
N VAL A 88 15.96 28.15 -4.86
CA VAL A 88 14.79 27.61 -4.17
C VAL A 88 14.13 26.58 -5.07
N VAL A 89 14.16 25.32 -4.64
CA VAL A 89 13.55 24.19 -5.35
C VAL A 89 12.23 23.84 -4.69
N SER A 90 11.19 23.63 -5.50
CA SER A 90 9.90 23.17 -5.00
C SER A 90 9.97 21.70 -4.58
N GLY A 91 9.49 21.42 -3.39
CA GLY A 91 9.28 20.06 -2.89
C GLY A 91 8.11 19.37 -3.59
N ILE A 92 7.93 18.09 -3.30
CA ILE A 92 6.97 17.21 -4.00
C ILE A 92 5.52 17.69 -3.92
N PHE A 93 5.11 18.24 -2.76
CA PHE A 93 3.76 18.72 -2.53
C PHE A 93 3.50 20.06 -3.23
N LYS A 94 4.43 21.02 -3.10
CA LYS A 94 4.33 22.32 -3.80
C LYS A 94 4.33 22.11 -5.32
N SER A 95 5.18 21.23 -5.82
CA SER A 95 5.25 20.89 -7.25
C SER A 95 3.91 20.37 -7.78
N LEU A 96 3.30 19.40 -7.08
CA LEU A 96 1.98 18.86 -7.45
C LEU A 96 0.89 19.94 -7.43
N CYS A 97 0.89 20.81 -6.41
CA CYS A 97 -0.04 21.94 -6.35
C CYS A 97 0.18 22.91 -7.53
N GLY A 98 1.43 23.25 -7.85
CA GLY A 98 1.78 24.15 -8.95
C GLY A 98 1.37 23.63 -10.32
N GLU A 99 1.53 22.32 -10.58
CA GLU A 99 1.04 21.68 -11.80
C GLU A 99 -0.48 21.88 -11.98
N THR A 100 -1.25 21.72 -10.91
CA THR A 100 -2.70 21.96 -10.98
C THR A 100 -3.02 23.42 -11.23
N ILE A 101 -2.37 24.38 -10.59
CA ILE A 101 -2.62 25.82 -10.79
C ILE A 101 -2.29 26.27 -12.22
N ARG A 102 -1.20 25.75 -12.83
CA ARG A 102 -0.84 26.06 -14.23
C ARG A 102 -1.87 25.54 -15.22
N LEU A 103 -2.51 24.40 -14.95
CA LEU A 103 -3.65 23.91 -15.74
C LEU A 103 -4.88 24.82 -15.65
N HIS A 104 -5.06 25.58 -14.55
CA HIS A 104 -6.20 26.51 -14.37
C HIS A 104 -6.01 27.83 -15.10
N ARG A 105 -4.80 28.40 -15.12
CA ARG A 105 -4.52 29.69 -15.80
C ARG A 105 -4.64 29.61 -17.33
N ASN A 106 -4.45 28.43 -17.91
CA ASN A 106 -4.53 28.21 -19.36
C ASN A 106 -5.90 27.72 -19.86
N LYS A 107 -7.03 28.02 -19.19
CA LYS A 107 -8.39 27.73 -19.72
C LYS A 107 -8.80 28.63 -20.93
N ARG A 108 -7.85 29.05 -21.76
CA ARG A 108 -8.06 29.34 -23.18
C ARG A 108 -7.40 28.20 -23.98
N THR A 109 -8.21 27.22 -24.39
CA THR A 109 -7.85 26.15 -25.34
C THR A 109 -6.43 25.57 -25.18
N VAL A 110 -6.22 24.66 -24.23
CA VAL A 110 -4.97 23.88 -24.18
C VAL A 110 -5.15 22.63 -25.02
N LYS A 111 -4.51 22.63 -26.20
CA LYS A 111 -4.11 21.42 -26.91
C LYS A 111 -3.31 20.55 -25.94
N ARG A 112 -3.66 19.27 -25.76
CA ARG A 112 -2.80 18.29 -25.07
C ARG A 112 -1.40 18.37 -25.70
N LYS A 113 -0.33 18.45 -24.89
CA LYS A 113 1.04 18.38 -25.41
C LYS A 113 1.18 17.09 -26.23
N PRO A 114 1.60 17.15 -27.50
CA PRO A 114 1.63 15.98 -28.37
C PRO A 114 2.66 14.95 -27.88
N ARG A 115 2.32 13.66 -27.99
CA ARG A 115 3.25 12.55 -27.75
C ARG A 115 4.15 12.39 -28.98
N TYR A 116 5.27 13.11 -28.96
CA TYR A 116 6.21 13.11 -30.08
C TYR A 116 6.93 11.77 -30.29
N PHE A 117 7.11 10.97 -29.24
CA PHE A 117 7.88 9.71 -29.26
C PHE A 117 7.07 8.55 -28.71
N LYS A 118 7.25 7.35 -29.27
CA LYS A 118 6.64 6.10 -28.81
C LYS A 118 7.74 5.06 -28.52
N SER A 119 7.48 4.18 -27.56
CA SER A 119 8.37 3.03 -27.33
C SER A 119 8.45 2.20 -28.61
N GLY A 120 9.68 1.91 -29.05
CA GLY A 120 9.95 1.26 -30.33
C GLY A 120 10.38 2.19 -31.46
N ASP A 121 10.21 3.51 -31.36
CA ASP A 121 10.74 4.45 -32.36
C ASP A 121 12.26 4.28 -32.50
N VAL A 122 12.77 4.35 -33.74
CA VAL A 122 14.21 4.17 -34.05
C VAL A 122 14.78 5.42 -34.70
N PHE A 123 15.91 5.89 -34.20
CA PHE A 123 16.65 7.05 -34.70
C PHE A 123 18.07 6.67 -35.11
N GLY A 124 18.58 7.31 -36.17
CA GLY A 124 19.96 7.16 -36.63
C GLY A 124 20.36 5.70 -36.91
N SER A 125 21.55 5.31 -36.48
CA SER A 125 22.17 4.01 -36.71
C SER A 125 21.74 2.90 -35.72
N GLY A 126 20.48 2.91 -35.28
CA GLY A 126 19.91 1.85 -34.42
C GLY A 126 19.63 2.25 -32.97
N TYR A 127 19.40 3.53 -32.70
CA TYR A 127 19.00 4.01 -31.37
C TYR A 127 17.51 3.80 -31.19
N LYS A 128 17.09 3.02 -30.19
CA LYS A 128 15.69 2.63 -30.00
C LYS A 128 15.10 3.26 -28.74
N VAL A 129 13.97 3.96 -28.88
CA VAL A 129 13.24 4.50 -27.72
C VAL A 129 12.69 3.34 -26.90
N THR A 130 13.13 3.22 -25.65
CA THR A 130 12.61 2.23 -24.71
C THR A 130 11.43 2.78 -23.93
N ARG A 131 11.48 4.07 -23.57
CA ARG A 131 10.45 4.77 -22.81
C ARG A 131 10.44 6.24 -23.18
N ALA A 132 9.26 6.84 -23.29
CA ALA A 132 9.11 8.29 -23.48
C ALA A 132 8.04 8.81 -22.53
N THR A 133 8.42 9.75 -21.67
CA THR A 133 7.52 10.48 -20.76
C THR A 133 7.44 11.95 -21.20
N VAL A 134 6.72 12.77 -20.42
CA VAL A 134 6.68 14.22 -20.67
C VAL A 134 7.98 14.93 -20.29
N ASP A 135 8.83 14.28 -19.49
CA ASP A 135 10.06 14.85 -18.93
C ASP A 135 11.33 14.28 -19.57
N VAL A 136 11.32 13.02 -20.02
CA VAL A 136 12.51 12.35 -20.56
C VAL A 136 12.17 11.35 -21.67
N VAL A 137 13.09 11.20 -22.62
CA VAL A 137 13.10 10.10 -23.60
C VAL A 137 14.28 9.20 -23.28
N GLU A 138 14.00 7.96 -22.89
CA GLU A 138 14.99 6.91 -22.70
C GLU A 138 15.22 6.17 -24.03
N ILE A 139 16.48 6.07 -24.43
CA ILE A 139 16.92 5.51 -25.69
C ILE A 139 17.99 4.46 -25.43
N GLN A 140 17.80 3.25 -25.96
CA GLN A 140 18.84 2.23 -26.02
C GLN A 140 19.78 2.52 -27.20
N LYS A 141 21.08 2.62 -26.92
CA LYS A 141 22.13 2.76 -27.92
C LYS A 141 22.34 1.43 -28.67
N PRO A 142 22.89 1.44 -29.90
CA PRO A 142 23.19 0.21 -30.65
C PRO A 142 24.11 -0.78 -29.89
N GLN A 143 24.95 -0.27 -29.01
CA GLN A 143 25.88 -1.03 -28.17
C GLN A 143 25.28 -1.47 -26.81
N GLY A 144 23.96 -1.33 -26.62
CA GLY A 144 23.22 -1.83 -25.46
C GLY A 144 23.08 -0.88 -24.26
N LYS A 145 23.96 0.13 -24.10
CA LYS A 145 23.86 1.14 -23.02
C LYS A 145 22.65 2.07 -23.22
N LYS A 146 22.04 2.56 -22.15
CA LYS A 146 20.92 3.52 -22.19
C LYS A 146 21.42 4.98 -22.25
N LEU A 147 20.62 5.84 -22.85
CA LEU A 147 20.78 7.29 -22.92
C LEU A 147 19.45 7.92 -22.53
N GLU A 148 19.50 8.91 -21.65
CA GLU A 148 18.34 9.69 -21.25
C GLU A 148 18.48 11.11 -21.80
N ILE A 149 17.44 11.59 -22.47
CA ILE A 149 17.41 12.94 -23.05
C ILE A 149 16.21 13.67 -22.47
N GLY A 150 16.46 14.78 -21.78
CA GLY A 150 15.41 15.62 -21.22
C GLY A 150 14.49 16.17 -22.32
N MET A 151 13.18 16.02 -22.14
CA MET A 151 12.17 16.62 -23.03
C MET A 151 12.21 18.15 -22.99
N SER A 152 12.67 18.76 -21.89
CA SER A 152 12.92 20.20 -21.82
C SER A 152 13.92 20.67 -22.89
N LEU A 153 15.04 19.94 -23.04
CA LEU A 153 16.06 20.19 -24.05
C LEU A 153 15.48 20.06 -25.47
N LEU A 154 14.80 18.94 -25.75
CA LEU A 154 14.20 18.68 -27.06
C LEU A 154 13.12 19.70 -27.43
N ASN A 155 12.26 20.06 -26.48
CA ASN A 155 11.23 21.08 -26.70
C ASN A 155 11.84 22.46 -26.94
N THR A 156 12.91 22.81 -26.21
CA THR A 156 13.62 24.08 -26.39
C THR A 156 14.22 24.16 -27.79
N LEU A 157 14.94 23.12 -28.24
CA LEU A 157 15.50 23.07 -29.59
C LEU A 157 14.42 23.11 -30.67
N ALA A 158 13.36 22.32 -30.53
CA ALA A 158 12.26 22.31 -31.48
C ALA A 158 11.56 23.67 -31.58
N SER A 159 11.42 24.40 -30.47
CA SER A 159 10.86 25.75 -30.45
C SER A 159 11.73 26.75 -31.24
N HIS A 160 13.05 26.70 -31.06
CA HIS A 160 13.99 27.57 -31.80
C HIS A 160 14.02 27.24 -33.30
N VAL A 161 13.85 25.96 -33.66
CA VAL A 161 13.71 25.56 -35.07
C VAL A 161 12.40 26.07 -35.66
N ARG A 162 11.27 25.95 -34.95
CA ARG A 162 9.97 26.45 -35.42
C ARG A 162 9.94 27.97 -35.56
N SER A 163 10.61 28.70 -34.68
CA SER A 163 10.69 30.16 -34.76
C SER A 163 11.66 30.67 -35.83
N GLY A 164 12.40 29.78 -36.50
CA GLY A 164 13.42 30.12 -37.49
C GLY A 164 14.70 30.70 -36.88
N MET A 165 14.82 30.73 -35.54
CA MET A 165 16.04 31.19 -34.85
C MET A 165 17.18 30.18 -34.99
N LEU A 166 16.85 28.90 -35.23
CA LEU A 166 17.82 27.82 -35.46
C LEU A 166 17.46 27.02 -36.71
N ALA A 167 18.41 26.76 -37.60
CA ALA A 167 18.22 25.86 -38.74
C ALA A 167 18.55 24.41 -38.36
N MET A 168 17.92 23.45 -39.04
CA MET A 168 18.22 22.02 -38.83
C MET A 168 19.68 21.68 -39.17
N GLU A 169 20.27 22.40 -40.12
CA GLU A 169 21.68 22.31 -40.50
C GLU A 169 22.61 22.74 -39.37
N ASP A 170 22.22 23.73 -38.56
CA ASP A 170 23.03 24.21 -37.43
C ASP A 170 23.18 23.10 -36.36
N LEU A 171 22.11 22.33 -36.12
CA LEU A 171 22.13 21.17 -35.21
C LEU A 171 22.97 20.01 -35.76
N ARG A 172 22.94 19.79 -37.08
CA ARG A 172 23.73 18.73 -37.75
C ARG A 172 25.21 19.05 -37.77
N ASN A 173 25.57 20.31 -38.03
CA ASN A 173 26.95 20.76 -38.06
C ASN A 173 27.49 20.99 -36.64
N GLY A 174 26.61 21.20 -35.66
CA GLY A 174 26.96 21.50 -34.27
C GLY A 174 27.40 22.94 -34.06
N GLU A 175 26.80 23.86 -34.82
CA GLU A 175 27.04 25.30 -34.74
C GLU A 175 25.84 26.04 -34.12
N TRP A 176 24.92 25.30 -33.50
CA TRP A 176 23.69 25.82 -32.89
C TRP A 176 23.99 26.71 -31.67
N ASP A 177 25.08 26.45 -30.96
CA ASP A 177 25.55 27.18 -29.77
C ASP A 177 26.00 28.61 -30.12
N LYS A 178 26.61 28.82 -31.29
CA LYS A 178 26.97 30.15 -31.80
C LYS A 178 25.75 31.05 -32.01
N LYS A 179 24.58 30.46 -32.30
CA LYS A 179 23.32 31.17 -32.52
C LYS A 179 22.47 31.31 -31.24
N LEU A 180 22.78 30.51 -30.21
CA LEU A 180 22.11 30.53 -28.90
C LEU A 180 23.13 30.66 -27.75
N PRO A 181 23.98 31.71 -27.73
CA PRO A 181 25.13 31.81 -26.81
C PRO A 181 24.74 32.01 -25.34
N SER A 182 23.48 32.33 -25.04
CA SER A 182 22.94 32.54 -23.69
C SER A 182 21.94 31.45 -23.26
N SER A 183 21.93 30.30 -23.94
CA SER A 183 21.03 29.19 -23.61
C SER A 183 21.62 28.26 -22.54
N ASN A 184 20.80 27.80 -21.59
CA ASN A 184 21.17 26.78 -20.59
C ASN A 184 21.21 25.35 -21.19
N LEU A 185 21.48 25.23 -22.50
CA LEU A 185 21.47 23.96 -23.22
C LEU A 185 22.87 23.32 -23.16
N GLU A 186 22.95 22.08 -22.68
CA GLU A 186 24.23 21.36 -22.53
C GLU A 186 24.89 21.05 -23.88
N PRO A 187 26.04 21.68 -24.22
CA PRO A 187 26.56 21.56 -25.57
C PRO A 187 27.15 20.21 -25.90
N TYR A 188 27.75 19.55 -24.91
CA TYR A 188 28.30 18.21 -25.05
C TYR A 188 27.22 17.16 -25.35
N LEU A 189 26.01 17.31 -24.79
CA LEU A 189 24.91 16.40 -25.04
C LEU A 189 24.39 16.56 -26.48
N ILE A 190 24.16 17.78 -26.92
CA ILE A 190 23.64 18.05 -28.27
C ILE A 190 24.68 17.67 -29.34
N ASN A 191 25.93 18.10 -29.16
CA ASN A 191 27.01 17.84 -30.10
C ASN A 191 27.53 16.40 -30.06
N GLY A 192 27.38 15.69 -28.93
CA GLY A 192 27.71 14.28 -28.79
C GLY A 192 26.71 13.35 -29.48
N TYR A 193 25.51 13.82 -29.80
CA TYR A 193 24.42 13.04 -30.39
C TYR A 193 23.83 13.69 -31.66
N LYS A 194 24.69 14.32 -32.48
CA LYS A 194 24.34 14.94 -33.79
C LYS A 194 23.67 13.98 -34.79
N ASN A 195 23.84 12.68 -34.61
CA ASN A 195 23.22 11.65 -35.45
C ASN A 195 21.75 11.36 -35.09
N ILE A 196 21.29 11.70 -33.87
CA ILE A 196 19.92 11.40 -33.41
C ILE A 196 19.13 12.65 -33.02
N ILE A 197 19.74 13.66 -32.39
CA ILE A 197 19.03 14.86 -31.93
C ILE A 197 18.35 15.59 -33.09
N PRO A 198 19.00 15.87 -34.23
CA PRO A 198 18.32 16.51 -35.37
C PRO A 198 17.15 15.68 -35.91
N LEU A 199 17.23 14.35 -35.87
CA LEU A 199 16.13 13.49 -36.34
C LEU A 199 14.93 13.54 -35.39
N MET A 200 15.20 13.55 -34.08
CA MET A 200 14.17 13.71 -33.05
C MET A 200 13.49 15.07 -33.14
N ILE A 201 14.26 16.15 -33.29
CA ILE A 201 13.72 17.50 -33.49
C ILE A 201 12.91 17.58 -34.79
N LYS A 202 13.42 17.00 -35.88
CA LYS A 202 12.67 16.91 -37.14
C LYS A 202 11.33 16.23 -36.94
N GLN A 203 11.28 15.08 -36.25
CA GLN A 203 10.02 14.40 -35.93
C GLN A 203 9.07 15.27 -35.10
N MET A 204 9.58 16.08 -34.18
CA MET A 204 8.78 17.02 -33.37
C MET A 204 8.27 18.23 -34.16
N VAL A 205 8.97 18.63 -35.20
CA VAL A 205 8.55 19.72 -36.10
C VAL A 205 7.57 19.20 -37.14
N ASP A 206 7.87 18.05 -37.76
CA ASP A 206 7.07 17.44 -38.83
C ASP A 206 5.69 16.95 -38.34
N ARG A 207 5.59 16.42 -37.12
CA ARG A 207 4.30 15.94 -36.59
C ARG A 207 3.33 17.08 -36.24
N GLY A 208 3.81 18.31 -36.12
CA GLY A 208 3.01 19.47 -35.69
C GLY A 208 2.32 19.27 -34.33
N ASP A 209 1.65 20.30 -33.83
CA ASP A 209 0.78 20.20 -32.65
C ASP A 209 -0.65 19.70 -33.03
N ASP A 210 -0.82 19.01 -34.18
CA ASP A 210 -2.13 18.79 -34.81
C ASP A 210 -2.64 17.34 -34.82
N GLU A 211 -1.84 16.32 -34.45
CA GLU A 211 -2.37 14.99 -34.05
C GLU A 211 -2.91 14.98 -32.61
N VAL A 212 -3.72 15.99 -32.27
CA VAL A 212 -4.46 16.07 -31.01
C VAL A 212 -5.80 15.38 -31.23
N SER A 213 -6.02 14.23 -30.59
CA SER A 213 -7.36 13.66 -30.44
C SER A 213 -8.28 14.73 -29.83
N LYS A 214 -9.16 15.32 -30.66
CA LYS A 214 -10.20 16.25 -30.23
C LYS A 214 -11.20 15.45 -29.38
N VAL A 215 -11.06 15.51 -28.07
CA VAL A 215 -12.15 15.18 -27.15
C VAL A 215 -12.83 16.50 -26.82
N TYR A 216 -14.08 16.66 -27.25
CA TYR A 216 -14.94 17.74 -26.79
C TYR A 216 -15.16 17.55 -25.28
N VAL A 217 -14.70 18.51 -24.48
CA VAL A 217 -15.06 18.58 -23.06
C VAL A 217 -15.76 19.91 -22.84
N GLU A 218 -17.06 19.83 -22.55
CA GLU A 218 -17.90 20.96 -22.21
C GLU A 218 -17.40 21.71 -20.97
N HIS A 219 -17.71 23.00 -20.95
CA HIS A 219 -17.37 23.93 -19.88
C HIS A 219 -17.86 23.43 -18.52
N LYS A 220 -16.91 23.22 -17.59
CA LYS A 220 -17.20 23.19 -16.16
C LYS A 220 -16.20 24.07 -15.41
N ASP A 221 -16.75 24.77 -14.42
CA ASP A 221 -16.17 25.79 -13.54
C ASP A 221 -14.80 25.43 -12.93
N ALA A 222 -14.23 26.36 -12.16
CA ALA A 222 -13.03 26.15 -11.32
C ALA A 222 -13.11 24.95 -10.33
N ARG A 223 -14.24 24.23 -10.30
CA ARG A 223 -14.44 22.97 -9.56
C ARG A 223 -14.04 21.71 -10.35
N ASN A 224 -13.56 21.86 -11.59
CA ASN A 224 -13.50 20.77 -12.56
C ASN A 224 -12.13 20.63 -13.26
N SER A 225 -11.03 20.75 -12.50
CA SER A 225 -9.77 20.11 -12.88
C SER A 225 -9.80 18.65 -12.44
N SER A 226 -9.07 17.80 -13.16
CA SER A 226 -8.91 16.41 -12.74
C SER A 226 -8.34 16.39 -11.31
N PRO A 227 -8.91 15.59 -10.39
CA PRO A 227 -8.34 15.42 -9.07
C PRO A 227 -6.91 14.92 -9.18
N LYS A 228 -6.08 15.27 -8.19
CA LYS A 228 -4.73 14.75 -8.03
C LYS A 228 -4.61 14.18 -6.63
N VAL A 229 -3.85 13.09 -6.48
CA VAL A 229 -3.69 12.41 -5.19
C VAL A 229 -2.22 12.45 -4.79
N ILE A 230 -1.94 12.74 -3.53
CA ILE A 230 -0.65 12.47 -2.91
C ILE A 230 -0.85 11.45 -1.78
N ILE A 231 -0.09 10.37 -1.87
CA ILE A 231 -0.05 9.31 -0.87
C ILE A 231 1.18 9.55 0.01
N ILE A 232 0.94 9.59 1.32
CA ILE A 232 1.95 9.77 2.36
C ILE A 232 1.99 8.50 3.19
N ASP A 233 2.87 7.59 2.81
CA ASP A 233 3.08 6.34 3.52
C ASP A 233 3.84 6.59 4.83
N GLU A 234 3.50 5.83 5.87
CA GLU A 234 4.12 5.94 7.20
C GLU A 234 4.08 7.38 7.76
N ILE A 235 2.92 8.04 7.66
CA ILE A 235 2.78 9.48 7.97
C ILE A 235 3.24 9.84 9.39
N ASN A 236 3.15 8.91 10.35
CA ASN A 236 3.60 9.10 11.74
C ASN A 236 5.12 8.95 11.95
N ARG A 237 5.89 8.48 10.95
CA ARG A 237 7.35 8.32 11.07
C ARG A 237 8.13 9.63 10.92
N GLY A 238 7.50 10.68 10.42
CA GLY A 238 8.06 12.02 10.34
C GLY A 238 7.41 12.99 11.33
N ASN A 239 8.07 14.11 11.63
CA ASN A 239 7.43 15.21 12.36
C ASN A 239 6.50 15.97 11.41
N VAL A 240 5.25 15.50 11.31
CA VAL A 240 4.26 15.99 10.34
C VAL A 240 4.03 17.51 10.48
N SER A 241 3.98 18.03 11.72
CA SER A 241 3.83 19.47 11.96
C SER A 241 4.99 20.27 11.36
N ARG A 242 6.22 19.78 11.48
CA ARG A 242 7.40 20.42 10.87
C ARG A 242 7.44 20.26 9.36
N ILE A 243 7.06 19.10 8.83
CA ILE A 243 7.06 18.82 7.38
C ILE A 243 6.04 19.69 6.65
N PHE A 244 4.82 19.83 7.19
CA PHE A 244 3.79 20.69 6.58
C PHE A 244 4.04 22.18 6.84
N GLY A 245 4.73 22.53 7.94
CA GLY A 245 4.99 23.93 8.29
C GLY A 245 3.71 24.76 8.35
N GLU A 246 3.71 25.89 7.66
CA GLU A 246 2.56 26.79 7.55
C GLU A 246 1.38 26.20 6.74
N LEU A 247 1.62 25.18 5.92
CA LEU A 247 0.57 24.54 5.12
C LEU A 247 -0.40 23.72 5.97
N ILE A 248 -0.08 23.45 7.23
CA ILE A 248 -0.94 22.74 8.17
C ILE A 248 -2.33 23.39 8.31
N THR A 249 -2.44 24.70 8.11
CA THR A 249 -3.75 25.39 8.11
C THR A 249 -4.45 25.24 6.76
N LEU A 250 -3.70 25.27 5.66
CA LEU A 250 -4.23 25.23 4.30
C LEU A 250 -4.74 23.85 3.87
N ILE A 251 -4.30 22.77 4.53
CA ILE A 251 -4.82 21.43 4.20
C ILE A 251 -6.30 21.29 4.52
N GLU A 252 -6.86 22.13 5.39
CA GLU A 252 -8.28 22.14 5.72
C GLU A 252 -9.14 22.48 4.49
N PRO A 253 -10.17 21.68 4.15
CA PRO A 253 -10.97 21.88 2.94
C PRO A 253 -11.52 23.29 2.75
N SER A 254 -11.97 23.96 3.82
CA SER A 254 -12.54 25.32 3.73
C SER A 254 -11.50 26.41 3.46
N LYS A 255 -10.22 26.14 3.73
CA LYS A 255 -9.10 27.10 3.59
C LYS A 255 -8.36 26.98 2.26
N ARG A 256 -8.74 26.03 1.42
CA ARG A 256 -8.15 25.80 0.09
C ARG A 256 -8.61 26.80 -0.95
N ALA A 257 -7.82 26.97 -1.99
CA ALA A 257 -8.15 27.84 -3.12
C ALA A 257 -9.52 27.45 -3.71
N GLY A 258 -10.39 28.45 -3.88
CA GLY A 258 -11.75 28.29 -4.40
C GLY A 258 -12.82 27.93 -3.37
N ALA A 259 -12.46 27.73 -2.10
CA ALA A 259 -13.41 27.54 -1.00
C ALA A 259 -13.90 28.87 -0.40
N SER A 260 -14.95 28.83 0.42
CA SER A 260 -15.57 30.01 1.03
C SER A 260 -14.65 30.78 1.98
N GLU A 261 -13.72 30.09 2.63
CA GLU A 261 -12.75 30.68 3.56
C GLU A 261 -11.31 30.52 3.04
N ALA A 262 -11.13 30.56 1.71
CA ALA A 262 -9.84 30.35 1.07
C ALA A 262 -8.76 31.26 1.68
N LEU A 263 -7.61 30.66 2.00
CA LEU A 263 -6.45 31.35 2.55
C LEU A 263 -5.21 31.15 1.67
N GLU A 264 -4.32 32.12 1.76
CA GLU A 264 -2.98 32.09 1.18
C GLU A 264 -1.95 32.39 2.26
N VAL A 265 -0.82 31.69 2.22
CA VAL A 265 0.34 31.93 3.07
C VAL A 265 1.51 32.43 2.21
N THR A 266 2.47 33.10 2.84
CA THR A 266 3.72 33.47 2.17
C THR A 266 4.79 32.45 2.55
N LEU A 267 5.34 31.75 1.54
CA LEU A 267 6.34 30.71 1.78
C LEU A 267 7.69 31.31 2.22
N PRO A 268 8.43 30.66 3.14
CA PRO A 268 9.61 31.25 3.77
C PRO A 268 10.82 31.37 2.85
N TYR A 269 11.01 30.48 1.88
CA TYR A 269 12.21 30.50 1.02
C TYR A 269 11.98 31.33 -0.24
N SER A 270 10.93 31.01 -0.99
CA SER A 270 10.61 31.69 -2.26
C SER A 270 9.96 33.06 -2.07
N LYS A 271 9.38 33.33 -0.89
CA LYS A 271 8.54 34.51 -0.60
C LYS A 271 7.28 34.62 -1.47
N GLU A 272 6.93 33.55 -2.18
CA GLU A 272 5.74 33.49 -3.01
C GLU A 272 4.47 33.31 -2.16
N ARG A 273 3.35 33.86 -2.64
CA ARG A 273 2.02 33.54 -2.11
C ARG A 273 1.61 32.15 -2.59
N PHE A 274 1.14 31.31 -1.67
CA PHE A 274 0.76 29.94 -1.95
C PHE A 274 -0.56 29.57 -1.28
N SER A 275 -1.40 28.82 -2.01
CA SER A 275 -2.60 28.16 -1.49
C SER A 275 -2.66 26.73 -2.02
N ILE A 276 -3.33 25.85 -1.28
CA ILE A 276 -3.55 24.46 -1.70
C ILE A 276 -4.80 24.42 -2.61
N PRO A 277 -4.70 23.85 -3.82
CA PRO A 277 -5.84 23.71 -4.72
C PRO A 277 -6.91 22.76 -4.17
N GLY A 278 -8.19 23.09 -4.40
CA GLY A 278 -9.33 22.30 -3.90
C GLY A 278 -9.45 20.88 -4.46
N ASN A 279 -8.73 20.56 -5.54
CA ASN A 279 -8.73 19.25 -6.21
C ASN A 279 -7.55 18.33 -5.82
N ILE A 280 -6.72 18.74 -4.85
CA ILE A 280 -5.67 17.88 -4.28
C ILE A 280 -6.26 16.99 -3.20
N HIS A 281 -5.98 15.69 -3.24
CA HIS A 281 -6.36 14.75 -2.19
C HIS A 281 -5.11 14.25 -1.47
N LEU A 282 -5.14 14.22 -0.14
CA LEU A 282 -4.11 13.65 0.72
C LEU A 282 -4.60 12.30 1.25
N ILE A 283 -3.81 11.24 1.04
CA ILE A 283 -4.07 9.92 1.62
C ILE A 283 -2.84 9.48 2.41
N GLY A 284 -2.97 9.40 3.73
CA GLY A 284 -1.93 8.87 4.62
C GLY A 284 -2.13 7.40 4.94
N THR A 285 -1.05 6.68 5.20
CA THR A 285 -1.10 5.38 5.90
C THR A 285 -0.37 5.51 7.25
N MET A 286 -0.83 4.76 8.25
CA MET A 286 -0.25 4.80 9.60
C MET A 286 -0.27 3.40 10.22
N ASN A 287 0.90 2.89 10.62
CA ASN A 287 0.97 1.73 11.51
C ASN A 287 0.74 2.17 12.95
N THR A 288 -0.19 1.51 13.64
CA THR A 288 -0.52 1.86 15.04
C THR A 288 0.29 1.11 16.09
N ALA A 289 0.91 -0.02 15.74
CA ALA A 289 1.77 -0.78 16.64
C ALA A 289 3.10 -0.05 16.97
N ASP A 290 3.54 0.87 16.10
CA ASP A 290 4.83 1.54 16.22
C ASP A 290 4.81 2.63 17.33
N ARG A 291 5.01 2.21 18.59
CA ARG A 291 4.98 3.09 19.78
C ARG A 291 6.12 4.12 19.83
N SER A 292 7.19 3.93 19.04
CA SER A 292 8.36 4.83 18.99
C SER A 292 8.16 6.08 18.12
N LEU A 293 6.98 6.23 17.50
CA LEU A 293 6.70 7.30 16.54
C LEU A 293 6.03 8.49 17.19
N ALA A 294 6.29 9.68 16.64
CA ALA A 294 5.69 10.92 17.12
C ALA A 294 4.17 10.83 16.99
N ALA A 295 3.46 10.95 18.13
CA ALA A 295 2.01 10.98 18.13
C ALA A 295 1.52 12.12 17.22
N LEU A 296 0.58 11.82 16.31
CA LEU A 296 0.05 12.85 15.43
C LEU A 296 -0.64 13.94 16.25
N ASP A 297 -0.21 15.18 16.05
CA ASP A 297 -0.74 16.37 16.71
C ASP A 297 -2.27 16.44 16.58
N ILE A 298 -2.95 16.87 17.64
CA ILE A 298 -4.40 17.11 17.68
C ILE A 298 -4.82 18.03 16.52
N ALA A 299 -4.01 19.02 16.18
CA ALA A 299 -4.29 19.95 15.09
C ALA A 299 -4.35 19.21 13.74
N LEU A 300 -3.46 18.25 13.49
CA LEU A 300 -3.50 17.43 12.29
C LEU A 300 -4.67 16.44 12.33
N ARG A 301 -4.92 15.81 13.48
CA ARG A 301 -6.05 14.88 13.64
C ARG A 301 -7.39 15.50 13.23
N ARG A 302 -7.61 16.78 13.54
CA ARG A 302 -8.85 17.50 13.16
C ARG A 302 -9.00 17.76 11.66
N ARG A 303 -7.92 17.63 10.88
CA ARG A 303 -7.86 17.96 9.44
C ARG A 303 -7.84 16.73 8.53
N PHE A 304 -7.76 15.54 9.10
CA PHE A 304 -7.83 14.26 8.39
C PHE A 304 -9.03 13.44 8.87
N THR A 305 -9.64 12.70 7.95
CA THR A 305 -10.58 11.63 8.27
C THR A 305 -9.81 10.34 8.54
N PHE A 306 -9.96 9.76 9.72
CA PHE A 306 -9.28 8.52 10.11
C PHE A 306 -10.16 7.33 9.76
N ILE A 307 -9.60 6.39 8.99
CA ILE A 307 -10.28 5.18 8.53
C ILE A 307 -9.48 3.98 9.04
N GLU A 308 -10.09 3.24 9.96
CA GLU A 308 -9.47 2.04 10.52
C GLU A 308 -9.47 0.91 9.49
N VAL A 309 -8.33 0.24 9.34
CA VAL A 309 -8.14 -0.97 8.53
C VAL A 309 -7.78 -2.10 9.50
N PRO A 310 -8.79 -2.75 10.11
CA PRO A 310 -8.55 -3.79 11.11
C PRO A 310 -8.09 -5.10 10.45
N PRO A 311 -7.51 -6.03 11.23
CA PRO A 311 -7.38 -7.42 10.82
C PRO A 311 -8.73 -7.98 10.38
N ASN A 312 -8.72 -8.79 9.33
CA ASN A 312 -9.92 -9.37 8.76
C ASN A 312 -9.67 -10.86 8.48
N PRO A 313 -9.82 -11.71 9.51
CA PRO A 313 -9.65 -13.15 9.37
C PRO A 313 -10.61 -13.78 8.36
N GLU A 314 -11.79 -13.18 8.11
CA GLU A 314 -12.76 -13.73 7.15
C GLU A 314 -12.22 -13.82 5.72
N LEU A 315 -11.17 -13.06 5.38
CA LEU A 315 -10.48 -13.20 4.10
C LEU A 315 -9.76 -14.55 3.95
N LEU A 316 -9.64 -15.34 5.02
CA LEU A 316 -8.99 -16.64 5.09
C LEU A 316 -10.00 -17.78 5.39
N ASP A 317 -11.30 -17.54 5.29
CA ASP A 317 -12.37 -18.49 5.69
C ASP A 317 -12.34 -19.84 4.93
N GLU A 318 -11.86 -19.82 3.68
CA GLU A 318 -11.67 -21.00 2.83
C GLU A 318 -10.24 -21.57 2.89
N VAL A 319 -9.35 -21.02 3.72
CA VAL A 319 -7.95 -21.45 3.83
C VAL A 319 -7.77 -22.45 4.96
N GLU A 320 -7.26 -23.63 4.62
CA GLU A 320 -7.02 -24.72 5.55
C GLU A 320 -5.66 -25.35 5.29
N VAL A 321 -4.97 -25.72 6.37
CA VAL A 321 -3.73 -26.49 6.32
C VAL A 321 -3.92 -27.74 7.16
N ASP A 322 -4.03 -28.91 6.53
CA ASP A 322 -4.17 -30.22 7.20
C ASP A 322 -5.20 -30.24 8.36
N GLY A 323 -6.40 -29.69 8.13
CA GLY A 323 -7.47 -29.59 9.14
C GLY A 323 -7.45 -28.32 10.00
N ILE A 324 -6.40 -27.49 9.91
CA ILE A 324 -6.29 -26.22 10.65
C ILE A 324 -7.00 -25.11 9.88
N ALA A 325 -8.08 -24.56 10.44
CA ALA A 325 -8.74 -23.39 9.89
C ALA A 325 -7.94 -22.11 10.22
N ILE A 326 -7.38 -21.46 9.20
CA ILE A 326 -6.41 -20.37 9.39
C ILE A 326 -7.08 -19.07 9.86
N ASP A 327 -8.32 -18.82 9.44
CA ASP A 327 -9.12 -17.69 9.94
C ASP A 327 -9.40 -17.80 11.45
N GLU A 328 -9.74 -19.00 11.92
CA GLU A 328 -9.97 -19.31 13.33
C GLU A 328 -8.67 -19.18 14.14
N LEU A 329 -7.56 -19.73 13.63
CA LEU A 329 -6.23 -19.59 14.24
C LEU A 329 -5.87 -18.12 14.45
N LEU A 330 -5.98 -17.30 13.39
CA LEU A 330 -5.71 -15.87 13.45
C LEU A 330 -6.65 -15.14 14.42
N SER A 331 -7.95 -15.47 14.40
CA SER A 331 -8.94 -14.85 15.28
C SER A 331 -8.63 -15.10 16.76
N VAL A 332 -8.30 -16.34 17.12
CA VAL A 332 -7.97 -16.73 18.50
C VAL A 332 -6.68 -16.07 18.97
N MET A 333 -5.64 -16.04 18.12
CA MET A 333 -4.40 -15.34 18.43
C MET A 333 -4.64 -13.84 18.66
N ASN A 334 -5.40 -13.19 17.77
CA ASN A 334 -5.71 -11.77 17.88
C ASN A 334 -6.55 -11.44 19.12
N GLN A 335 -7.47 -12.32 19.53
CA GLN A 335 -8.22 -12.14 20.78
C GLN A 335 -7.28 -12.13 21.99
N ARG A 336 -6.30 -13.04 22.05
CA ARG A 336 -5.31 -13.08 23.13
C ARG A 336 -4.39 -11.87 23.12
N ILE A 337 -3.91 -11.47 21.94
CA ILE A 337 -3.06 -10.28 21.79
C ILE A 337 -3.81 -9.02 22.23
N ALA A 338 -5.07 -8.85 21.82
CA ALA A 338 -5.88 -7.70 22.21
C ALA A 338 -6.11 -7.60 23.72
N VAL A 339 -6.19 -8.74 24.43
CA VAL A 339 -6.34 -8.79 25.89
C VAL A 339 -5.00 -8.50 26.59
N LEU A 340 -3.89 -9.03 26.07
CA LEU A 340 -2.57 -8.88 26.71
C LEU A 340 -1.88 -7.54 26.41
N LEU A 341 -2.24 -6.92 25.28
CA LEU A 341 -1.74 -5.63 24.82
C LEU A 341 -2.91 -4.69 24.52
N ASP A 342 -3.31 -4.62 23.25
CA ASP A 342 -4.41 -3.81 22.74
C ASP A 342 -4.73 -4.23 21.29
N ARG A 343 -5.75 -3.61 20.69
CA ARG A 343 -6.17 -3.90 19.30
C ARG A 343 -5.15 -3.47 18.24
N ASP A 344 -4.27 -2.53 18.54
CA ASP A 344 -3.30 -1.96 17.60
C ASP A 344 -2.11 -2.90 17.34
N HIS A 345 -1.92 -3.93 18.19
CA HIS A 345 -0.91 -4.97 18.06
C HIS A 345 -1.46 -6.28 17.47
N CYS A 346 -2.73 -6.32 17.03
CA CYS A 346 -3.27 -7.53 16.42
C CYS A 346 -2.56 -7.87 15.10
N LEU A 347 -2.40 -9.17 14.81
CA LEU A 347 -1.80 -9.66 13.58
C LEU A 347 -2.74 -9.43 12.39
N GLY A 348 -2.19 -8.85 11.32
CA GLY A 348 -2.90 -8.69 10.06
C GLY A 348 -3.04 -10.01 9.28
N HIS A 349 -4.09 -10.11 8.47
CA HIS A 349 -4.35 -11.29 7.65
C HIS A 349 -3.32 -11.49 6.52
N ALA A 350 -2.58 -10.44 6.12
CA ALA A 350 -1.61 -10.52 5.03
C ALA A 350 -0.49 -11.55 5.25
N TYR A 351 -0.07 -11.79 6.50
CA TYR A 351 0.95 -12.81 6.82
C TYR A 351 0.51 -14.21 6.38
N PHE A 352 -0.80 -14.48 6.45
CA PHE A 352 -1.39 -15.79 6.14
C PHE A 352 -1.94 -15.90 4.71
N MET A 353 -2.02 -14.79 3.98
CA MET A 353 -2.51 -14.79 2.59
C MET A 353 -1.76 -15.73 1.64
N PRO A 354 -0.43 -15.94 1.75
CA PRO A 354 0.28 -16.92 0.91
C PRO A 354 -0.28 -18.35 1.00
N LEU A 355 -0.93 -18.71 2.12
CA LEU A 355 -1.57 -20.02 2.27
C LEU A 355 -2.79 -20.21 1.36
N LYS A 356 -3.30 -19.15 0.72
CA LYS A 356 -4.31 -19.30 -0.35
C LYS A 356 -3.78 -20.04 -1.56
N ASP A 357 -2.51 -19.82 -1.88
CA ASP A 357 -1.85 -20.41 -3.04
C ASP A 357 -1.11 -21.69 -2.65
N GLU A 358 -0.52 -21.72 -1.45
CA GLU A 358 0.26 -22.85 -0.93
C GLU A 358 -0.18 -23.24 0.50
N PRO A 359 -1.29 -23.97 0.66
CA PRO A 359 -1.84 -24.36 1.96
C PRO A 359 -1.10 -25.57 2.57
N THR A 360 0.19 -25.43 2.86
CA THR A 360 1.02 -26.51 3.42
C THR A 360 1.47 -26.21 4.85
N LEU A 361 1.70 -27.26 5.63
CA LEU A 361 2.24 -27.14 6.99
C LEU A 361 3.63 -26.49 7.00
N GLU A 362 4.47 -26.81 6.02
CA GLU A 362 5.79 -26.20 5.84
C GLU A 362 5.68 -24.68 5.65
N ARG A 363 4.72 -24.22 4.83
CA ARG A 363 4.49 -22.79 4.63
C ARG A 363 3.97 -22.12 5.90
N LEU A 364 3.08 -22.78 6.65
CA LEU A 364 2.57 -22.30 7.92
C LEU A 364 3.68 -22.21 8.99
N GLU A 365 4.57 -23.20 9.05
CA GLU A 365 5.78 -23.19 9.89
C GLU A 365 6.63 -21.95 9.58
N GLY A 366 6.92 -21.71 8.29
CA GLY A 366 7.70 -20.56 7.86
C GLY A 366 7.06 -19.23 8.31
N ILE A 367 5.75 -19.09 8.11
CA ILE A 367 4.99 -17.90 8.57
C ILE A 367 5.14 -17.72 10.09
N PHE A 368 5.00 -18.79 10.87
CA PHE A 368 5.11 -18.72 12.32
C PHE A 368 6.53 -18.35 12.78
N ARG A 369 7.55 -19.02 12.25
CA ARG A 369 8.94 -18.85 12.68
C ARG A 369 9.59 -17.56 12.22
N GLU A 370 9.30 -17.14 10.98
CA GLU A 370 10.00 -16.03 10.33
C GLU A 370 9.25 -14.70 10.46
N GLN A 371 7.94 -14.73 10.72
CA GLN A 371 7.11 -13.52 10.73
C GLN A 371 6.33 -13.34 12.02
N VAL A 372 5.56 -14.34 12.44
CA VAL A 372 4.67 -14.19 13.61
C VAL A 372 5.47 -14.14 14.91
N LEU A 373 6.36 -15.09 15.15
CA LEU A 373 7.12 -15.17 16.39
C LEU A 373 8.06 -13.97 16.60
N PRO A 374 8.86 -13.52 15.61
CA PRO A 374 9.65 -12.30 15.76
C PRO A 374 8.80 -11.06 16.04
N LEU A 375 7.62 -10.95 15.44
CA LEU A 375 6.70 -9.85 15.70
C LEU A 375 6.15 -9.88 17.12
N LEU A 376 5.81 -11.08 17.64
CA LEU A 376 5.39 -11.24 19.03
C LEU A 376 6.54 -10.92 20.00
N GLN A 377 7.79 -11.27 19.68
CA GLN A 377 8.96 -10.88 20.48
C GLN A 377 9.07 -9.37 20.60
N GLU A 378 8.92 -8.65 19.49
CA GLU A 378 8.94 -7.18 19.49
C GLU A 378 7.77 -6.60 20.29
N TYR A 379 6.54 -7.09 20.08
CA TYR A 379 5.34 -6.60 20.76
C TYR A 379 5.36 -6.80 22.27
N PHE A 380 5.91 -7.92 22.71
CA PHE A 380 5.99 -8.28 24.12
C PHE A 380 7.33 -7.92 24.76
N PHE A 381 8.22 -7.22 24.05
CA PHE A 381 9.57 -6.86 24.53
C PHE A 381 10.32 -8.07 25.11
N GLU A 382 10.32 -9.18 24.37
CA GLU A 382 10.92 -10.47 24.80
C GLU A 382 10.27 -11.09 26.05
N ASP A 383 9.05 -10.69 26.44
CA ASP A 383 8.26 -11.41 27.46
C ASP A 383 7.68 -12.72 26.89
N TRP A 384 8.54 -13.74 26.87
CA TRP A 384 8.24 -15.07 26.34
C TRP A 384 7.08 -15.76 27.04
N GLN A 385 6.77 -15.43 28.29
CA GLN A 385 5.62 -15.99 28.99
C GLN A 385 4.32 -15.49 28.39
N ARG A 386 4.24 -14.20 28.04
CA ARG A 386 3.07 -13.67 27.32
C ARG A 386 2.95 -14.23 25.91
N ILE A 387 4.08 -14.41 25.22
CA ILE A 387 4.09 -15.08 23.90
C ILE A 387 3.56 -16.52 24.04
N GLN A 388 3.99 -17.25 25.07
CA GLN A 388 3.49 -18.58 25.40
C GLN A 388 1.97 -18.59 25.57
N TRP A 389 1.40 -17.59 26.26
CA TRP A 389 -0.05 -17.46 26.44
C TRP A 389 -0.78 -17.19 25.13
N VAL A 390 -0.24 -16.34 24.25
CA VAL A 390 -0.81 -16.10 22.90
C VAL A 390 -0.86 -17.40 22.11
N LEU A 391 0.20 -18.22 22.19
CA LEU A 391 0.30 -19.51 21.52
C LEU A 391 -0.46 -20.64 22.23
N ASN A 392 -0.99 -20.40 23.43
CA ASN A 392 -1.67 -21.38 24.29
C ASN A 392 -0.79 -22.55 24.77
N ASP A 393 0.53 -22.39 24.74
CA ASP A 393 1.49 -23.47 25.00
C ASP A 393 1.43 -23.99 26.44
N GLN A 394 1.03 -23.16 27.41
CA GLN A 394 0.84 -23.54 28.81
C GLN A 394 -0.28 -24.56 29.03
N ARG A 395 -1.10 -24.84 28.01
CA ARG A 395 -2.18 -25.82 28.05
C ARG A 395 -1.93 -27.03 27.15
N LYS A 396 -0.81 -27.04 26.41
CA LYS A 396 -0.46 -28.13 25.48
C LYS A 396 0.44 -29.16 26.17
N ALA A 397 0.49 -30.36 25.61
CA ALA A 397 1.53 -31.32 25.96
C ALA A 397 2.91 -30.75 25.56
N PRO A 398 3.99 -30.98 26.33
CA PRO A 398 5.31 -30.37 26.08
C PRO A 398 5.83 -30.55 24.65
N GLU A 399 5.56 -31.70 24.04
CA GLU A 399 5.97 -32.03 22.68
C GLU A 399 5.23 -31.23 21.59
N ASN A 400 4.13 -30.55 21.93
CA ASN A 400 3.31 -29.72 21.05
C ASN A 400 3.36 -28.22 21.43
N SER A 401 4.08 -27.87 22.49
CA SER A 401 4.35 -26.49 22.86
C SER A 401 5.46 -25.93 21.97
N PHE A 402 5.25 -24.78 21.34
CA PHE A 402 6.27 -24.11 20.52
C PHE A 402 7.40 -23.55 21.38
N LEU A 403 7.07 -23.10 22.60
CA LEU A 403 7.99 -22.54 23.58
C LEU A 403 8.12 -23.49 24.77
N ILE A 404 9.37 -23.79 25.14
CA ILE A 404 9.71 -24.59 26.31
C ILE A 404 10.60 -23.79 27.25
N GLN A 405 10.46 -24.09 28.54
CA GLN A 405 11.25 -23.49 29.61
C GLN A 405 12.06 -24.63 30.26
N PRO A 406 13.29 -24.91 29.78
CA PRO A 406 14.06 -26.05 30.27
C PRO A 406 14.45 -25.84 31.73
N SER A 407 14.28 -26.88 32.57
CA SER A 407 14.80 -26.84 33.93
C SER A 407 16.32 -26.73 33.92
N GLN A 408 16.88 -25.80 34.69
CA GLN A 408 18.33 -25.63 34.79
C GLN A 408 18.80 -25.90 36.22
N ASP A 409 19.79 -26.78 36.35
CA ASP A 409 20.48 -26.99 37.61
C ASP A 409 21.50 -25.86 37.80
N LEU A 410 21.07 -24.81 38.51
CA LEU A 410 21.90 -23.62 38.78
C LEU A 410 23.11 -23.96 39.67
N ILE A 411 22.98 -24.99 40.53
CA ILE A 411 24.07 -25.44 41.39
C ILE A 411 25.14 -26.11 40.54
N ALA A 412 24.75 -27.00 39.64
CA ALA A 412 25.70 -27.60 38.70
C ALA A 412 26.38 -26.57 37.79
N LEU A 413 25.70 -25.46 37.47
CA LEU A 413 26.21 -24.45 36.53
C LEU A 413 27.11 -23.40 37.18
N PHE A 414 26.79 -22.93 38.39
CA PHE A 414 27.47 -21.82 39.05
C PHE A 414 28.10 -22.19 40.42
N GLY A 415 27.80 -23.38 40.96
CA GLY A 415 28.19 -23.80 42.30
C GLY A 415 27.42 -23.10 43.42
N ASP A 416 27.61 -23.56 44.66
CA ASP A 416 26.86 -23.07 45.84
C ASP A 416 27.19 -21.63 46.24
N ALA A 417 28.30 -21.09 45.73
CA ALA A 417 28.80 -19.76 46.08
C ALA A 417 28.09 -18.62 45.33
N VAL A 418 27.36 -18.92 44.25
CA VAL A 418 26.69 -17.92 43.40
C VAL A 418 25.19 -18.01 43.63
N THR A 419 24.62 -17.01 44.31
CA THR A 419 23.18 -16.90 44.49
C THR A 419 22.54 -16.19 43.30
N VAL A 420 22.03 -16.97 42.35
CA VAL A 420 21.18 -16.46 41.26
C VAL A 420 19.71 -16.49 41.73
N GLY A 421 18.91 -15.50 41.34
CA GLY A 421 17.47 -15.53 41.58
C GLY A 421 16.84 -16.80 41.01
N GLN A 422 15.86 -17.39 41.70
CA GLN A 422 15.22 -18.64 41.27
C GLN A 422 14.31 -18.50 40.04
N SER A 423 14.18 -17.31 39.44
CA SER A 423 13.43 -17.13 38.20
C SER A 423 14.24 -17.69 37.03
N ASN A 424 13.87 -18.89 36.57
CA ASN A 424 14.38 -19.42 35.31
C ASN A 424 13.78 -18.61 34.16
N GLU A 425 14.47 -17.58 33.68
CA GLU A 425 13.99 -16.74 32.57
C GLU A 425 14.41 -17.29 31.20
N ARG A 426 15.03 -18.48 31.15
CA ARG A 426 15.48 -19.07 29.89
C ARG A 426 14.32 -19.74 29.15
N TRP A 427 14.08 -19.28 27.93
CA TRP A 427 13.13 -19.85 26.99
C TRP A 427 13.83 -20.41 25.76
N GLU A 428 13.30 -21.50 25.22
CA GLU A 428 13.81 -22.12 23.99
C GLU A 428 12.67 -22.45 23.04
N LEU A 429 12.98 -22.47 21.74
CA LEU A 429 12.05 -22.91 20.71
C LEU A 429 12.10 -24.43 20.60
N ASN A 430 10.95 -25.07 20.73
CA ASN A 430 10.76 -26.47 20.40
C ASN A 430 10.54 -26.60 18.88
N LEU A 431 11.63 -26.57 18.10
CA LEU A 431 11.56 -26.63 16.64
C LEU A 431 10.71 -27.80 16.10
N PRO A 432 10.79 -29.03 16.65
CA PRO A 432 9.90 -30.12 16.25
C PRO A 432 8.40 -29.81 16.39
N ALA A 433 7.98 -28.95 17.33
CA ALA A 433 6.58 -28.60 17.50
C ALA A 433 6.02 -27.80 16.31
N PHE A 434 6.85 -27.04 15.60
CA PHE A 434 6.41 -26.27 14.42
C PHE A 434 6.03 -27.16 13.24
N GLN A 435 6.49 -28.41 13.23
CA GLN A 435 6.19 -29.41 12.20
C GLN A 435 4.99 -30.30 12.56
N LYS A 436 4.25 -29.97 13.64
CA LYS A 436 3.12 -30.76 14.13
C LYS A 436 1.82 -30.00 14.00
N ILE A 437 0.83 -30.64 13.40
CA ILE A 437 -0.54 -30.10 13.25
C ILE A 437 -1.16 -29.86 14.64
N GLU A 438 -0.90 -30.77 15.60
CA GLU A 438 -1.37 -30.71 16.98
C GLU A 438 -0.96 -29.40 17.66
N SER A 439 0.23 -28.86 17.36
CA SER A 439 0.72 -27.62 17.97
C SER A 439 -0.13 -26.42 17.58
N TYR A 440 -0.56 -26.35 16.32
CA TYR A 440 -1.42 -25.28 15.79
C TYR A 440 -2.88 -25.46 16.20
N LEU A 441 -3.41 -26.70 16.15
CA LEU A 441 -4.74 -27.00 16.69
C LEU A 441 -4.83 -26.63 18.17
N GLY A 442 -3.77 -26.88 18.94
CA GLY A 442 -3.66 -26.48 20.33
C GLY A 442 -3.69 -24.96 20.56
N VAL A 443 -3.33 -24.15 19.56
CA VAL A 443 -3.51 -22.69 19.61
C VAL A 443 -4.99 -22.34 19.61
N ILE A 444 -5.79 -23.00 18.76
CA ILE A 444 -7.25 -22.80 18.67
C ILE A 444 -7.92 -23.33 19.94
N ASP A 445 -7.74 -24.61 20.22
CA ASP A 445 -8.19 -25.28 21.44
C ASP A 445 -7.33 -26.52 21.73
N HIS A 446 -6.64 -26.52 22.86
CA HIS A 446 -5.82 -27.64 23.36
C HIS A 446 -6.56 -29.00 23.51
N ASN A 447 -7.89 -29.01 23.52
CA ASN A 447 -8.68 -30.25 23.54
C ASN A 447 -8.83 -30.87 22.15
N LEU A 448 -8.54 -30.13 21.08
CA LEU A 448 -8.57 -30.63 19.72
C LEU A 448 -7.40 -31.60 19.56
N LYS A 449 -7.73 -32.88 19.42
CA LYS A 449 -6.77 -33.92 19.04
C LYS A 449 -6.73 -34.00 17.52
N VAL A 450 -5.55 -34.26 16.95
CA VAL A 450 -5.47 -34.83 15.60
C VAL A 450 -6.14 -36.19 15.68
N GLY A 451 -7.35 -36.29 15.14
CA GLY A 451 -8.22 -37.41 15.46
C GLY A 451 -9.35 -37.56 14.46
N ALA A 452 -9.11 -38.45 13.51
CA ALA A 452 -10.00 -38.94 12.46
C ALA A 452 -10.40 -37.89 11.40
N PRO A 453 -10.47 -38.26 10.11
CA PRO A 453 -11.17 -37.44 9.12
C PRO A 453 -12.53 -37.07 9.71
N LEU A 454 -12.95 -35.81 9.58
CA LEU A 454 -14.33 -35.47 9.87
C LEU A 454 -15.16 -36.44 9.05
N GLU A 455 -16.03 -37.24 9.66
CA GLU A 455 -16.92 -38.06 8.86
C GLU A 455 -17.73 -37.11 7.99
N ALA A 456 -17.79 -37.39 6.68
CA ALA A 456 -18.62 -36.61 5.80
C ALA A 456 -20.07 -36.73 6.31
N LYS A 457 -20.63 -35.61 6.78
CA LYS A 457 -21.97 -35.57 7.38
C LYS A 457 -22.89 -34.79 6.48
N ASN A 458 -24.04 -35.36 6.19
CA ASN A 458 -25.12 -34.68 5.50
C ASN A 458 -26.30 -34.60 6.44
N VAL A 459 -26.74 -33.37 6.74
CA VAL A 459 -27.96 -33.12 7.49
C VAL A 459 -28.96 -32.41 6.61
N ARG A 460 -30.22 -32.86 6.69
CA ARG A 460 -31.33 -32.24 5.97
C ARG A 460 -32.30 -31.62 6.95
N THR A 461 -32.58 -30.34 6.76
CA THR A 461 -33.55 -29.60 7.58
C THR A 461 -34.15 -28.47 6.75
N ASP A 462 -35.45 -28.22 6.92
CA ASP A 462 -36.16 -27.10 6.28
C ASP A 462 -35.97 -26.98 4.76
N GLY A 463 -35.91 -28.11 4.05
CA GLY A 463 -35.68 -28.16 2.60
C GLY A 463 -34.24 -27.81 2.17
N MET A 464 -33.32 -27.73 3.13
CA MET A 464 -31.89 -27.52 2.92
C MET A 464 -31.10 -28.81 3.18
N ASP A 465 -30.03 -29.02 2.43
CA ASP A 465 -29.07 -30.12 2.56
C ASP A 465 -27.71 -29.47 2.86
N ILE A 466 -27.23 -29.64 4.10
CA ILE A 466 -25.97 -29.09 4.57
C ILE A 466 -24.97 -30.24 4.61
N ARG A 467 -23.94 -30.12 3.77
CA ARG A 467 -22.89 -31.13 3.62
C ARG A 467 -21.62 -30.64 4.26
N GLN A 468 -21.18 -31.38 5.26
CA GLN A 468 -19.85 -31.31 5.81
C GLN A 468 -18.99 -32.35 5.09
N SER A 469 -18.02 -31.90 4.32
CA SER A 469 -16.99 -32.76 3.72
C SER A 469 -15.99 -33.24 4.78
N ALA A 470 -15.14 -34.20 4.43
CA ALA A 470 -14.18 -34.79 5.37
C ALA A 470 -13.02 -33.85 5.76
N ASP A 471 -12.74 -32.86 4.92
CA ASP A 471 -11.92 -31.68 5.23
C ASP A 471 -12.68 -30.68 6.14
N GLY A 472 -13.98 -30.87 6.36
CA GLY A 472 -14.84 -30.01 7.14
C GLY A 472 -15.43 -28.83 6.36
N ARG A 473 -15.32 -28.81 5.02
CA ARG A 473 -15.95 -27.79 4.17
C ARG A 473 -17.46 -27.90 4.33
N ILE A 474 -18.14 -26.75 4.41
CA ILE A 474 -19.59 -26.69 4.51
C ILE A 474 -20.15 -26.21 3.17
N ASP A 475 -20.89 -27.07 2.49
CA ASP A 475 -21.71 -26.70 1.34
C ASP A 475 -23.19 -26.72 1.73
N VAL A 476 -23.93 -25.71 1.31
CA VAL A 476 -25.38 -25.60 1.60
C VAL A 476 -26.15 -25.67 0.29
N TYR A 477 -27.09 -26.61 0.19
CA TYR A 477 -27.96 -26.78 -0.95
C TYR A 477 -29.42 -26.52 -0.56
N ARG A 478 -30.21 -25.94 -1.47
CA ARG A 478 -31.68 -25.84 -1.34
C ARG A 478 -32.31 -26.27 -2.66
N GLY A 479 -33.19 -27.27 -2.63
CA GLY A 479 -33.80 -27.82 -3.85
C GLY A 479 -32.79 -28.37 -4.87
N GLY A 480 -31.62 -28.83 -4.41
CA GLY A 480 -30.53 -29.34 -5.26
C GLY A 480 -29.59 -28.28 -5.84
N GLN A 481 -29.88 -26.99 -5.68
CA GLN A 481 -28.96 -25.91 -6.07
C GLN A 481 -28.01 -25.54 -4.93
N HIS A 482 -26.72 -25.40 -5.25
CA HIS A 482 -25.70 -24.94 -4.32
C HIS A 482 -25.89 -23.44 -4.04
N ILE A 483 -25.96 -23.06 -2.76
CA ILE A 483 -26.24 -21.69 -2.35
C ILE A 483 -24.96 -21.01 -1.88
N LYS A 484 -24.63 -19.89 -2.54
CA LYS A 484 -23.57 -18.97 -2.12
C LYS A 484 -24.08 -17.51 -2.15
N PRO A 485 -23.84 -16.70 -1.10
CA PRO A 485 -23.18 -17.06 0.16
C PRO A 485 -24.11 -17.84 1.10
N ALA A 486 -23.58 -18.87 1.78
CA ALA A 486 -24.35 -19.73 2.67
C ALA A 486 -24.58 -19.14 4.09
N LYS A 487 -23.76 -18.18 4.52
CA LYS A 487 -23.75 -17.61 5.90
C LYS A 487 -25.11 -17.06 6.36
N PRO A 488 -25.88 -16.29 5.56
CA PRO A 488 -27.18 -15.76 5.98
C PRO A 488 -28.20 -16.86 6.30
N LEU A 489 -28.22 -17.91 5.48
CA LEU A 489 -29.12 -19.06 5.66
C LEU A 489 -28.74 -19.89 6.88
N LEU A 490 -27.44 -20.10 7.09
CA LEU A 490 -26.96 -20.78 8.30
C LEU A 490 -27.31 -19.98 9.57
N ARG A 491 -27.32 -18.64 9.53
CA ARG A 491 -27.76 -17.81 10.67
C ARG A 491 -29.25 -17.95 10.95
N GLU A 492 -30.07 -17.95 9.91
CA GLU A 492 -31.52 -18.19 10.03
C GLU A 492 -31.79 -19.55 10.68
N LEU A 493 -31.11 -20.60 10.20
CA LEU A 493 -31.16 -21.94 10.76
C LEU A 493 -30.70 -22.00 12.22
N ALA A 494 -29.56 -21.38 12.54
CA ALA A 494 -29.04 -21.34 13.88
C ALA A 494 -30.00 -20.64 14.85
N SER A 495 -30.57 -19.49 14.46
CA SER A 495 -31.55 -18.77 15.26
C SER A 495 -32.80 -19.61 15.51
N LYS A 496 -33.28 -20.35 14.50
CA LYS A 496 -34.45 -21.22 14.61
C LYS A 496 -34.23 -22.39 15.58
N HIS A 497 -33.02 -22.95 15.60
CA HIS A 497 -32.66 -24.07 16.48
C HIS A 497 -32.05 -23.64 17.82
N GLY A 498 -32.01 -22.34 18.13
CA GLY A 498 -31.40 -21.83 19.36
C GLY A 498 -29.88 -22.04 19.45
N ILE A 499 -29.23 -22.26 18.30
CA ILE A 499 -27.78 -22.46 18.22
C ILE A 499 -27.10 -21.09 18.27
N SER A 500 -26.16 -20.93 19.19
CA SER A 500 -25.40 -19.68 19.29
C SER A 500 -24.63 -19.40 18.00
N ILE A 501 -24.93 -18.26 17.38
CA ILE A 501 -24.21 -17.70 16.23
C ILE A 501 -22.89 -17.04 16.61
N THR A 502 -22.55 -17.03 17.90
CA THR A 502 -21.29 -16.51 18.41
C THR A 502 -20.39 -17.62 18.95
N SER A 503 -19.09 -17.37 18.90
CA SER A 503 -18.07 -18.17 19.57
C SER A 503 -18.16 -18.00 21.10
N ALA A 504 -17.39 -18.79 21.85
CA ALA A 504 -17.26 -18.61 23.30
C ALA A 504 -16.68 -17.24 23.68
N SER A 505 -16.02 -16.55 22.75
CA SER A 505 -15.47 -15.19 22.92
C SER A 505 -16.39 -14.08 22.38
N GLY A 506 -17.62 -14.40 21.96
CA GLY A 506 -18.62 -13.42 21.55
C GLY A 506 -18.49 -12.93 20.10
N SER A 507 -17.51 -13.40 19.33
CA SER A 507 -17.39 -13.10 17.89
C SER A 507 -18.40 -13.90 17.05
N GLU A 508 -18.95 -13.31 15.99
CA GLU A 508 -19.84 -14.02 15.08
C GLU A 508 -19.11 -15.18 14.39
N LEU A 509 -19.76 -16.34 14.32
CA LEU A 509 -19.22 -17.53 13.67
C LEU A 509 -19.19 -17.33 12.14
N ASN A 510 -18.10 -17.77 11.53
CA ASN A 510 -17.99 -17.87 10.07
C ASN A 510 -18.93 -18.98 9.53
N THR A 511 -19.08 -19.05 8.21
CA THR A 511 -19.94 -20.04 7.53
C THR A 511 -19.61 -21.47 7.94
N ARG A 512 -18.32 -21.79 8.11
CA ARG A 512 -17.82 -23.14 8.38
C ARG A 512 -18.06 -23.55 9.83
N SER A 513 -17.70 -22.72 10.80
CA SER A 513 -17.90 -22.95 12.23
C SER A 513 -19.38 -22.94 12.60
N LEU A 514 -20.17 -22.05 11.99
CA LEU A 514 -21.63 -22.05 12.15
C LEU A 514 -22.24 -23.30 11.53
N GLY A 515 -21.82 -23.66 10.31
CA GLY A 515 -22.25 -24.88 9.64
C GLY A 515 -21.90 -26.14 10.43
N ARG A 516 -20.67 -26.25 10.97
CA ARG A 516 -20.26 -27.37 11.84
C ARG A 516 -21.11 -27.45 13.12
N LYS A 517 -21.38 -26.32 13.79
CA LYS A 517 -22.27 -26.30 14.95
C LYS A 517 -23.68 -26.79 14.61
N ILE A 518 -24.22 -26.36 13.47
CA ILE A 518 -25.53 -26.79 12.98
C ILE A 518 -25.53 -28.27 12.63
N VAL A 519 -24.54 -28.76 11.87
CA VAL A 519 -24.41 -30.17 11.51
C VAL A 519 -24.29 -31.04 12.75
N LYS A 520 -23.47 -30.66 13.72
CA LYS A 520 -23.32 -31.38 14.99
C LYS A 520 -24.63 -31.41 15.77
N PHE A 521 -25.26 -30.26 15.99
CA PHE A 521 -26.52 -30.15 16.72
C PHE A 521 -27.62 -31.00 16.09
N LEU A 522 -27.79 -30.90 14.76
CA LEU A 522 -28.81 -31.67 14.04
C LEU A 522 -28.50 -33.17 14.02
N SER A 523 -27.23 -33.57 13.89
CA SER A 523 -26.84 -34.99 13.94
C SER A 523 -27.12 -35.61 15.32
N GLU A 524 -27.01 -34.83 16.40
CA GLU A 524 -27.26 -35.28 17.77
C GLU A 524 -28.76 -35.28 18.16
N HIS A 525 -29.58 -34.47 17.48
CA HIS A 525 -31.02 -34.29 17.81
C HIS A 525 -31.99 -34.86 16.76
N GLN A 526 -31.51 -35.30 15.60
CA GLN A 526 -32.29 -35.99 14.56
C GLN A 526 -31.94 -37.48 14.41
N GLY A 527 -31.11 -38.01 15.32
CA GLY A 527 -30.73 -39.42 15.40
C GLY A 527 -31.73 -40.27 16.19
#